data_AF-A0A358PZN3-F1
#
_entry.id   AF-A0A358PZN3-F1
#
_cell.length_a   1.000
_cell.length_b   1.000
_cell.length_c   1.000
_cell.angle_alpha   90.00
_cell.angle_beta   90.00
_cell.angle_gamma   90.00
#
_symmetry.space_group_name_H-M   'P 1'
#
loop_
_entity.id
_entity.type
_entity.pdbx_description
1 polymer ?
#
loop_
_entity_poly.entity_id
_entity_poly.type
_entity_poly.pdbx_seq_one_letter_code
_entity_poly.pdbx_strand_id
1 'polypeptide(L)'
;MKYPVIKGTSYTLIQTPGLLLQQATLKGSQLSHSIKDQLRSFDSVVRYPPNQAFIGNLLPEDLLNIPRPWYNNALSEGKRQGKLGEIFPEDEFLGVLDAVDVYGLVCLEAGFKQSILQKLRYHPALCMLKGIKTAQNDSFSNEEVHEMIETREALPLIFGGQIIGCVRKATVSDSNLTASRVLENLTAKASAVAALQLLLSKTGLKPQDVDYIIEASEEACGDNRQKGGGSFAKSIAEACSCSNASGADTRAFCAAPVHALMQAAALVQSGIFTNVIVVAGGCSAKLGLNAEIHLEHNMPVLEDILGAFAFHISKDDGINPIIRTDLIGRMNVGCGDSPQQVYHSLIAEPLTKGGYRIVDMDRYAAELVNPEIIEPTGCGDIAKRNYSMIASLGILRGEIDRSEIEEQIHRFGVPGFAPNQGHIPSGVPYIGPARDLILGNKVNQVMIIGKGSLFLGKLTRLYDALSLIIQRNPK
;
A
#
# COMPACT_ATOMS: atom_id res chain seq x y z
N MET A 1 12.92 24.56 -15.92
CA MET A 1 12.79 24.28 -14.48
C MET A 1 13.16 22.81 -14.28
N LYS A 2 13.96 22.45 -13.27
CA LYS A 2 14.29 21.04 -12.98
C LYS A 2 13.21 20.45 -12.07
N TYR A 3 12.69 19.28 -12.41
CA TYR A 3 11.63 18.63 -11.65
C TYR A 3 12.19 17.42 -10.90
N PRO A 4 11.70 17.12 -9.68
CA PRO A 4 12.05 15.89 -8.98
C PRO A 4 11.69 14.65 -9.81
N VAL A 5 12.42 13.57 -9.61
CA VAL A 5 12.22 12.32 -10.34
C VAL A 5 11.84 11.17 -9.41
N ILE A 6 11.18 10.17 -9.98
CA ILE A 6 10.90 8.89 -9.34
C ILE A 6 12.04 7.93 -9.69
N LYS A 7 13.04 7.85 -8.80
CA LYS A 7 14.27 7.12 -9.05
C LYS A 7 14.15 5.62 -8.79
N GLY A 8 13.22 5.22 -7.93
CA GLY A 8 12.97 3.82 -7.61
C GLY A 8 11.62 3.60 -6.95
N THR A 9 11.14 2.36 -7.04
CA THR A 9 9.88 1.92 -6.48
C THR A 9 10.04 0.52 -5.91
N SER A 10 9.34 0.21 -4.82
CA SER A 10 9.16 -1.16 -4.35
C SER A 10 7.73 -1.40 -3.88
N TYR A 11 7.31 -2.65 -3.97
CA TYR A 11 6.00 -3.12 -3.52
C TYR A 11 6.14 -4.39 -2.71
N THR A 12 5.26 -4.55 -1.75
CA THR A 12 5.21 -5.74 -0.91
C THR A 12 3.75 -6.18 -0.80
N LEU A 13 3.52 -7.47 -1.01
CA LEU A 13 2.29 -8.12 -0.59
C LEU A 13 2.64 -9.11 0.51
N ILE A 14 1.82 -9.21 1.55
CA ILE A 14 2.05 -10.15 2.64
C ILE A 14 0.77 -10.91 2.87
N GLN A 15 0.80 -12.23 2.71
CA GLN A 15 -0.33 -13.06 3.08
C GLN A 15 -0.41 -13.19 4.60
N THR A 16 -1.56 -12.88 5.20
CA THR A 16 -1.76 -12.88 6.65
C THR A 16 -3.10 -13.51 7.06
N PRO A 17 -3.31 -14.81 6.81
CA PRO A 17 -4.56 -15.48 7.16
C PRO A 17 -4.82 -15.53 8.68
N GLY A 18 -3.78 -15.70 9.50
CA GLY A 18 -3.87 -15.66 10.96
C GLY A 18 -4.33 -14.29 11.47
N LEU A 19 -3.73 -13.20 10.98
CA LEU A 19 -4.16 -11.84 11.34
C LEU A 19 -5.60 -11.54 10.87
N LEU A 20 -6.01 -12.07 9.72
CA LEU A 20 -7.40 -11.94 9.25
C LEU A 20 -8.37 -12.62 10.21
N LEU A 21 -8.11 -13.88 10.60
CA LEU A 21 -8.99 -14.61 11.53
C LEU A 21 -9.07 -13.93 12.89
N GLN A 22 -7.96 -13.38 13.34
CA GLN A 22 -7.90 -12.58 14.56
C GLN A 22 -8.77 -11.32 14.44
N GLN A 23 -8.70 -10.61 13.31
CA GLN A 23 -9.53 -9.44 13.07
C GLN A 23 -11.02 -9.79 12.97
N ALA A 24 -11.36 -10.91 12.32
CA ALA A 24 -12.74 -11.41 12.27
C ALA A 24 -13.27 -11.74 13.68
N THR A 25 -12.44 -12.36 14.51
CA THR A 25 -12.78 -12.68 15.91
C THR A 25 -12.99 -11.42 16.74
N LEU A 26 -12.10 -10.42 16.62
CA LEU A 26 -12.22 -9.13 17.32
C LEU A 26 -13.49 -8.36 16.93
N LYS A 27 -13.96 -8.52 15.68
CA LYS A 27 -15.23 -7.95 15.20
C LYS A 27 -16.47 -8.77 15.60
N GLY A 28 -16.28 -9.93 16.24
CA GLY A 28 -17.36 -10.82 16.65
C GLY A 28 -18.05 -11.54 15.49
N SER A 29 -17.34 -11.80 14.38
CA SER A 29 -17.94 -12.51 13.23
C SER A 29 -18.30 -13.94 13.61
N GLN A 30 -19.59 -14.28 13.44
CA GLN A 30 -20.11 -15.63 13.67
C GLN A 30 -19.64 -16.64 12.60
N LEU A 31 -19.07 -16.15 11.50
CA LEU A 31 -18.63 -16.95 10.35
C LEU A 31 -17.13 -17.27 10.39
N SER A 32 -16.44 -17.03 11.51
CA SER A 32 -15.00 -17.24 11.64
C SER A 32 -14.53 -18.65 11.26
N HIS A 33 -15.35 -19.68 11.47
CA HIS A 33 -15.05 -21.05 11.02
C HIS A 33 -15.15 -21.18 9.49
N SER A 34 -16.23 -20.69 8.89
CA SER A 34 -16.42 -20.69 7.43
C SER A 34 -15.36 -19.86 6.71
N ILE A 35 -14.92 -18.75 7.31
CA ILE A 35 -13.81 -17.92 6.80
C ILE A 35 -12.53 -18.74 6.75
N LYS A 36 -12.23 -19.50 7.82
CA LYS A 36 -11.03 -20.34 7.90
C LYS A 36 -10.98 -21.38 6.78
N ASP A 37 -12.12 -21.97 6.42
CA ASP A 37 -12.21 -23.00 5.38
C ASP A 37 -12.03 -22.43 3.96
N GLN A 38 -12.23 -21.13 3.77
CA GLN A 38 -12.09 -20.42 2.48
C GLN A 38 -10.80 -19.59 2.38
N LEU A 39 -9.87 -19.76 3.33
CA LEU A 39 -8.54 -19.15 3.26
C LEU A 39 -7.74 -19.75 2.11
N ARG A 40 -6.95 -18.90 1.47
CA ARG A 40 -6.12 -19.30 0.32
C ARG A 40 -4.82 -19.93 0.81
N SER A 41 -4.29 -20.88 0.04
CA SER A 41 -2.90 -21.32 0.20
C SER A 41 -1.94 -20.23 -0.29
N PHE A 42 -0.72 -20.22 0.24
CA PHE A 42 0.33 -19.29 -0.23
C PHE A 42 0.62 -19.45 -1.73
N ASP A 43 0.61 -20.68 -2.27
CA ASP A 43 0.77 -20.94 -3.71
C ASP A 43 -0.34 -20.27 -4.53
N SER A 44 -1.60 -20.40 -4.07
CA SER A 44 -2.75 -19.74 -4.71
C SER A 44 -2.60 -18.22 -4.73
N VAL A 45 -2.10 -17.63 -3.64
CA VAL A 45 -1.82 -16.19 -3.54
C VAL A 45 -0.70 -15.77 -4.49
N VAL A 46 0.36 -16.56 -4.59
CA VAL A 46 1.47 -16.29 -5.52
C VAL A 46 1.01 -16.37 -6.97
N ARG A 47 0.20 -17.37 -7.33
CA ARG A 47 -0.26 -17.57 -8.72
C ARG A 47 -1.43 -16.67 -9.13
N TYR A 48 -1.97 -15.88 -8.20
CA TYR A 48 -3.07 -14.97 -8.47
C TYR A 48 -2.61 -13.81 -9.36
N PRO A 49 -3.16 -13.64 -10.59
CA PRO A 49 -2.65 -12.66 -11.56
C PRO A 49 -2.56 -11.21 -11.04
N PRO A 50 -3.54 -10.66 -10.31
CA PRO A 50 -3.43 -9.30 -9.75
C PRO A 50 -2.23 -9.13 -8.80
N ASN A 51 -1.89 -10.17 -8.03
CA ASN A 51 -0.73 -10.13 -7.15
C ASN A 51 0.57 -10.10 -7.95
N GLN A 52 0.65 -10.87 -9.04
CA GLN A 52 1.80 -10.85 -9.95
C GLN A 52 1.94 -9.50 -10.67
N ALA A 53 0.84 -8.84 -11.03
CA ALA A 53 0.87 -7.47 -11.52
C ALA A 53 1.39 -6.47 -10.47
N PHE A 54 0.95 -6.62 -9.21
CA PHE A 54 1.36 -5.75 -8.10
C PHE A 54 2.87 -5.81 -7.80
N ILE A 55 3.50 -6.97 -7.91
CA ILE A 55 4.95 -7.12 -7.72
C ILE A 55 5.77 -6.94 -9.02
N GLY A 56 5.11 -6.62 -10.14
CA GLY A 56 5.74 -6.28 -11.41
C GLY A 56 6.21 -7.47 -12.25
N ASN A 57 5.59 -8.65 -12.10
CA ASN A 57 5.81 -9.80 -12.99
C ASN A 57 4.88 -9.80 -14.21
N LEU A 58 3.74 -9.12 -14.10
CA LEU A 58 2.83 -8.82 -15.21
C LEU A 58 2.67 -7.30 -15.32
N LEU A 59 2.39 -6.78 -16.52
CA LEU A 59 1.82 -5.44 -16.61
C LEU A 59 0.36 -5.52 -16.17
N PRO A 60 -0.16 -4.53 -15.41
CA PRO A 60 -1.57 -4.49 -15.07
C PRO A 60 -2.50 -4.63 -16.28
N GLU A 61 -2.13 -4.04 -17.41
CA GLU A 61 -2.89 -4.13 -18.67
C GLU A 61 -3.01 -5.56 -19.21
N ASP A 62 -2.04 -6.44 -18.92
CA ASP A 62 -2.08 -7.84 -19.35
C ASP A 62 -3.19 -8.63 -18.65
N LEU A 63 -3.72 -8.13 -17.52
CA LEU A 63 -4.83 -8.77 -16.80
C LEU A 63 -6.11 -8.81 -17.64
N LEU A 64 -6.27 -7.91 -18.61
CA LEU A 64 -7.40 -7.91 -19.55
C LEU A 64 -7.39 -9.12 -20.48
N ASN A 65 -6.23 -9.75 -20.68
CA ASN A 65 -6.08 -10.96 -21.49
C ASN A 65 -6.33 -12.25 -20.70
N ILE A 66 -6.56 -12.16 -19.39
CA ILE A 66 -6.82 -13.30 -18.51
C ILE A 66 -8.31 -13.33 -18.17
N PRO A 67 -9.03 -14.43 -18.43
CA PRO A 67 -10.43 -14.54 -18.09
C PRO A 67 -10.69 -14.34 -16.59
N ARG A 68 -11.75 -13.58 -16.27
CA ARG A 68 -12.29 -13.52 -14.90
C ARG A 68 -13.26 -14.69 -14.64
N PRO A 69 -13.34 -15.22 -13.41
CA PRO A 69 -12.59 -14.75 -12.27
C PRO A 69 -11.13 -15.22 -12.24
N TRP A 70 -10.20 -14.32 -11.93
CA TRP A 70 -8.76 -14.56 -11.86
C TRP A 70 -8.39 -15.55 -10.75
N TYR A 71 -9.20 -15.67 -9.69
CA TYR A 71 -8.96 -16.68 -8.64
C TYR A 71 -9.25 -18.11 -9.13
N ASN A 72 -10.05 -18.30 -10.19
CA ASN A 72 -10.22 -19.58 -10.89
C ASN A 72 -9.28 -19.74 -12.09
N ASN A 73 -8.69 -18.64 -12.57
CA ASN A 73 -7.76 -18.59 -13.70
C ASN A 73 -6.36 -18.20 -13.24
N ALA A 74 -5.88 -18.87 -12.18
CA ALA A 74 -4.53 -18.67 -11.66
C ALA A 74 -3.48 -19.03 -12.71
N LEU A 75 -2.35 -18.31 -12.70
CA LEU A 75 -1.25 -18.58 -13.62
C LEU A 75 -0.72 -20.00 -13.42
N SER A 76 -0.25 -20.66 -14.49
CA SER A 76 0.41 -21.96 -14.37
C SER A 76 1.71 -21.87 -13.57
N GLU A 77 2.44 -20.77 -13.73
CA GLU A 77 3.64 -20.43 -12.98
C GLU A 77 3.49 -19.05 -12.33
N GLY A 78 3.78 -18.97 -11.03
CA GLY A 78 3.85 -17.72 -10.28
C GLY A 78 5.14 -17.66 -9.47
N LYS A 79 5.68 -16.46 -9.25
CA LYS A 79 6.89 -16.27 -8.44
C LYS A 79 6.58 -15.34 -7.29
N ARG A 80 7.06 -15.68 -6.10
CA ARG A 80 6.94 -14.78 -4.94
C ARG A 80 7.78 -13.52 -5.14
N GLN A 81 8.95 -13.61 -5.77
CA GLN A 81 9.75 -12.44 -6.16
C GLN A 81 9.30 -11.89 -7.49
N GLY A 82 9.24 -10.56 -7.57
CA GLY A 82 9.02 -9.85 -8.82
C GLY A 82 9.98 -8.70 -9.04
N LYS A 83 9.90 -8.12 -10.24
CA LYS A 83 10.78 -7.01 -10.63
C LYS A 83 10.65 -5.84 -9.67
N LEU A 84 9.42 -5.47 -9.32
CA LEU A 84 9.11 -4.31 -8.50
C LEU A 84 8.87 -4.68 -7.03
N GLY A 85 8.66 -5.94 -6.69
CA GLY A 85 8.27 -6.30 -5.34
C GLY A 85 8.43 -7.76 -4.96
N GLU A 86 7.81 -8.15 -3.85
CA GLU A 86 7.78 -9.52 -3.36
C GLU A 86 6.48 -9.83 -2.59
N ILE A 87 6.04 -11.10 -2.66
CA ILE A 87 4.95 -11.66 -1.88
C ILE A 87 5.56 -12.45 -0.71
N PHE A 88 5.25 -12.06 0.53
CA PHE A 88 5.74 -12.69 1.74
C PHE A 88 4.70 -13.65 2.34
N PRO A 89 5.13 -14.81 2.84
CA PRO A 89 4.30 -15.67 3.67
C PRO A 89 4.17 -15.09 5.09
N GLU A 90 3.11 -15.51 5.80
CA GLU A 90 2.78 -14.99 7.13
C GLU A 90 3.88 -15.26 8.18
N ASP A 91 4.54 -16.42 8.12
CA ASP A 91 5.60 -16.77 9.06
C ASP A 91 6.75 -15.75 9.02
N GLU A 92 7.23 -15.41 7.83
CA GLU A 92 8.26 -14.38 7.62
C GLU A 92 7.80 -13.03 8.14
N PHE A 93 6.54 -12.68 7.91
CA PHE A 93 5.99 -11.42 8.38
C PHE A 93 5.92 -11.34 9.90
N LEU A 94 5.55 -12.42 10.59
CA LEU A 94 5.54 -12.49 12.05
C LEU A 94 6.95 -12.33 12.63
N GLY A 95 7.97 -12.85 11.94
CA GLY A 95 9.37 -12.57 12.29
C GLY A 95 9.79 -11.12 12.02
N VAL A 96 9.29 -10.47 10.97
CA VAL A 96 9.51 -9.03 10.75
C VAL A 96 8.79 -8.20 11.83
N LEU A 97 7.59 -8.61 12.25
CA LEU A 97 6.82 -7.98 13.33
C LEU A 97 7.62 -7.94 14.64
N ASP A 98 8.21 -9.07 15.04
CA ASP A 98 9.14 -9.16 16.19
C ASP A 98 10.39 -8.29 15.97
N ALA A 99 10.99 -8.33 14.78
CA ALA A 99 12.21 -7.56 14.48
C ALA A 99 12.03 -6.03 14.47
N VAL A 100 10.82 -5.52 14.21
CA VAL A 100 10.55 -4.06 14.23
C VAL A 100 10.05 -3.58 15.59
N ASP A 101 9.68 -4.48 16.48
CA ASP A 101 9.30 -4.15 17.84
C ASP A 101 10.55 -3.85 18.66
N VAL A 102 10.61 -2.66 19.25
CA VAL A 102 11.74 -2.20 20.08
C VAL A 102 11.40 -2.23 21.57
N TYR A 103 10.16 -2.58 21.92
CA TYR A 103 9.64 -2.57 23.29
C TYR A 103 9.40 -3.98 23.85
N GLY A 104 9.59 -5.04 23.06
CA GLY A 104 9.39 -6.43 23.50
C GLY A 104 7.93 -6.70 23.87
N LEU A 105 7.00 -6.17 23.08
CA LEU A 105 5.56 -6.40 23.17
C LEU A 105 5.13 -7.61 22.34
N VAL A 106 5.85 -7.94 21.27
CA VAL A 106 5.71 -9.19 20.51
C VAL A 106 6.46 -10.29 21.25
N CYS A 107 5.72 -11.28 21.74
CA CYS A 107 6.25 -12.39 22.52
C CYS A 107 6.07 -13.69 21.72
N LEU A 108 7.10 -14.11 21.00
CA LEU A 108 7.07 -15.33 20.19
C LEU A 108 7.56 -16.55 20.99
N GLU A 109 6.97 -17.71 20.70
CA GLU A 109 7.45 -19.00 21.19
C GLU A 109 8.89 -19.24 20.72
N ALA A 110 9.72 -19.76 21.61
CA ALA A 110 11.17 -19.87 21.42
C ALA A 110 11.57 -20.62 20.13
N GLY A 111 10.96 -21.78 19.86
CA GLY A 111 11.22 -22.58 18.67
C GLY A 111 10.82 -21.87 17.38
N PHE A 112 9.63 -21.26 17.36
CA PHE A 112 9.17 -20.46 16.22
C PHE A 112 10.08 -19.26 15.96
N LYS A 113 10.43 -18.49 17.00
CA LYS A 113 11.32 -17.32 16.90
C LYS A 113 12.69 -17.68 16.34
N GLN A 114 13.30 -18.76 16.84
CA GLN A 114 14.61 -19.20 16.37
C GLN A 114 14.57 -19.63 14.90
N SER A 115 13.57 -20.42 14.53
CA SER A 115 13.37 -20.89 13.15
C SER A 115 13.18 -19.73 12.18
N ILE A 116 12.31 -18.77 12.51
CA ILE A 116 12.02 -17.66 11.62
C ILE A 116 13.17 -16.66 11.53
N LEU A 117 13.87 -16.40 12.62
CA LEU A 117 15.06 -15.54 12.61
C LEU A 117 16.15 -16.13 11.70
N GLN A 118 16.36 -17.45 11.73
CA GLN A 118 17.28 -18.11 10.81
C GLN A 118 16.84 -17.91 9.35
N LYS A 119 15.56 -18.11 9.05
CA LYS A 119 15.00 -17.90 7.69
C LYS A 119 15.23 -16.46 7.21
N LEU A 120 14.93 -15.48 8.04
CA LEU A 120 15.06 -14.05 7.72
C LEU A 120 16.51 -13.59 7.51
N ARG A 121 17.49 -14.22 8.18
CA ARG A 121 18.92 -13.95 7.96
C ARG A 121 19.42 -14.35 6.58
N TYR A 122 18.75 -15.29 5.90
CA TYR A 122 19.06 -15.65 4.51
C TYR A 122 18.32 -14.79 3.47
N HIS A 123 17.33 -14.00 3.89
CA HIS A 123 16.58 -13.16 2.96
C HIS A 123 17.44 -12.00 2.46
N PRO A 124 17.63 -11.80 1.14
CA PRO A 124 18.59 -10.83 0.59
C PRO A 124 18.39 -9.38 1.05
N ALA A 125 17.14 -8.95 1.20
CA ALA A 125 16.80 -7.62 1.71
C ALA A 125 16.64 -7.57 3.24
N LEU A 126 15.78 -8.42 3.81
CA LEU A 126 15.40 -8.34 5.24
C LEU A 126 16.55 -8.64 6.20
N CYS A 127 17.57 -9.42 5.80
CA CYS A 127 18.75 -9.67 6.65
C CYS A 127 19.48 -8.39 7.09
N MET A 128 19.22 -7.27 6.40
CA MET A 128 19.82 -5.98 6.72
C MET A 128 19.12 -5.21 7.84
N LEU A 129 17.90 -5.60 8.23
CA LEU A 129 17.13 -4.94 9.29
C LEU A 129 17.85 -5.01 10.63
N LYS A 130 17.75 -3.91 11.40
CA LYS A 130 18.40 -3.79 12.72
C LYS A 130 18.00 -4.93 13.66
N GLY A 131 16.70 -5.20 13.79
CA GLY A 131 16.20 -6.27 14.67
C GLY A 131 16.47 -7.70 14.21
N ILE A 132 16.89 -7.91 12.95
CA ILE A 132 17.34 -9.24 12.51
C ILE A 132 18.83 -9.43 12.80
N LYS A 133 19.63 -8.38 12.62
CA LYS A 133 21.08 -8.38 12.93
C LYS A 133 21.35 -8.46 14.43
N THR A 134 20.65 -7.63 15.19
CA THR A 134 20.73 -7.56 16.65
C THR A 134 19.37 -7.93 17.22
N ALA A 135 18.99 -9.19 17.05
CA ALA A 135 17.75 -9.72 17.58
C ALA A 135 17.72 -9.65 19.10
N GLN A 136 16.53 -9.38 19.64
CA GLN A 136 16.31 -9.42 21.07
C GLN A 136 16.51 -10.86 21.59
N ASN A 137 17.04 -10.98 22.80
CA ASN A 137 17.34 -12.27 23.44
C ASN A 137 16.18 -12.76 24.32
N ASP A 138 14.97 -12.34 24.01
CA ASP A 138 13.74 -12.76 24.66
C ASP A 138 13.10 -13.91 23.86
N SER A 139 12.75 -14.97 24.58
CA SER A 139 12.09 -16.16 24.04
C SER A 139 11.17 -16.71 25.11
N PHE A 140 9.96 -17.07 24.72
CA PHE A 140 8.92 -17.48 25.66
C PHE A 140 8.59 -18.96 25.46
N SER A 141 8.31 -19.66 26.56
CA SER A 141 7.74 -21.02 26.48
C SER A 141 6.29 -20.96 25.99
N ASN A 142 5.76 -22.09 25.53
CA ASN A 142 4.36 -22.16 25.12
C ASN A 142 3.41 -21.85 26.29
N GLU A 143 3.76 -22.30 27.50
CA GLU A 143 3.02 -22.04 28.73
C GLU A 143 3.00 -20.55 29.08
N GLU A 144 4.14 -19.85 28.98
CA GLU A 144 4.23 -18.41 29.23
C GLU A 144 3.36 -17.61 28.26
N VAL A 145 3.34 -18.00 26.98
CA VAL A 145 2.48 -17.36 25.97
C VAL A 145 1.00 -17.53 26.32
N HIS A 146 0.58 -18.75 26.69
CA HIS A 146 -0.81 -19.01 27.09
C HIS A 146 -1.18 -18.24 28.38
N GLU A 147 -0.29 -18.20 29.37
CA GLU A 147 -0.51 -17.42 30.60
C GLU A 147 -0.72 -15.93 30.27
N MET A 148 0.07 -15.36 29.36
CA MET A 148 -0.07 -13.95 28.95
C MET A 148 -1.43 -13.68 28.28
N ILE A 149 -1.91 -14.60 27.45
CA ILE A 149 -3.20 -14.48 26.77
C ILE A 149 -4.34 -14.53 27.79
N GLU A 150 -4.32 -15.50 28.71
CA GLU A 150 -5.39 -15.72 29.68
C GLU A 150 -5.44 -14.64 30.77
N THR A 151 -4.28 -14.19 31.24
CA THR A 151 -4.20 -13.40 32.48
C THR A 151 -3.79 -11.93 32.26
N ARG A 152 -3.21 -11.58 31.10
CA ARG A 152 -2.59 -10.25 30.88
C ARG A 152 -3.17 -9.48 29.70
N GLU A 153 -4.35 -9.89 29.22
CA GLU A 153 -5.03 -9.27 28.05
C GLU A 153 -4.12 -9.19 26.82
N ALA A 154 -3.22 -10.18 26.65
CA ALA A 154 -2.40 -10.29 25.45
C ALA A 154 -3.24 -10.88 24.31
N LEU A 155 -2.95 -10.45 23.09
CA LEU A 155 -3.67 -10.85 21.91
C LEU A 155 -2.90 -11.97 21.18
N PRO A 156 -3.50 -13.14 20.92
CA PRO A 156 -2.79 -14.30 20.36
C PRO A 156 -2.34 -14.07 18.92
N LEU A 157 -1.14 -14.54 18.57
CA LEU A 157 -0.66 -14.63 17.19
C LEU A 157 -0.80 -16.09 16.72
N ILE A 158 -1.58 -16.29 15.66
CA ILE A 158 -1.93 -17.63 15.16
C ILE A 158 -1.25 -17.85 13.82
N PHE A 159 -0.56 -18.97 13.66
CA PHE A 159 0.02 -19.41 12.40
C PHE A 159 -0.21 -20.92 12.22
N GLY A 160 -0.68 -21.36 11.04
CA GLY A 160 -0.97 -22.77 10.80
C GLY A 160 -2.03 -23.38 11.75
N GLY A 161 -2.90 -22.56 12.33
CA GLY A 161 -3.88 -22.99 13.33
C GLY A 161 -3.33 -23.19 14.75
N GLN A 162 -2.07 -22.84 15.00
CA GLN A 162 -1.43 -22.90 16.30
C GLN A 162 -1.11 -21.50 16.83
N ILE A 163 -1.17 -21.32 18.15
CA ILE A 163 -0.70 -20.08 18.81
C ILE A 163 0.84 -20.14 18.84
N ILE A 164 1.48 -19.25 18.10
CA ILE A 164 2.95 -19.17 18.00
C ILE A 164 3.55 -18.03 18.85
N GLY A 165 2.70 -17.28 19.54
CA GLY A 165 3.07 -16.11 20.30
C GLY A 165 1.87 -15.24 20.65
N CYS A 166 2.13 -14.06 21.20
CA CYS A 166 1.12 -13.05 21.48
C CYS A 166 1.68 -11.63 21.41
N VAL A 167 0.80 -10.65 21.31
CA VAL A 167 1.11 -9.22 21.44
C VAL A 167 0.57 -8.70 22.76
N ARG A 168 1.42 -8.08 23.57
CA ARG A 168 1.01 -7.45 24.83
C ARG A 168 0.51 -6.03 24.60
N LYS A 169 -0.36 -5.55 25.49
CA LYS A 169 -0.64 -4.11 25.61
C LYS A 169 0.63 -3.36 26.04
N ALA A 170 0.79 -2.11 25.60
CA ALA A 170 1.98 -1.33 25.96
C ALA A 170 1.90 -0.77 27.39
N THR A 171 0.69 -0.48 27.88
CA THR A 171 0.44 -0.08 29.27
C THR A 171 -1.00 -0.40 29.67
N VAL A 172 -1.24 -0.61 30.96
CA VAL A 172 -2.57 -0.85 31.53
C VAL A 172 -3.41 0.43 31.58
N SER A 173 -2.78 1.60 31.73
CA SER A 173 -3.47 2.86 32.00
C SER A 173 -4.01 3.57 30.76
N ASP A 174 -3.67 3.09 29.55
CA ASP A 174 -4.00 3.77 28.30
C ASP A 174 -4.82 2.87 27.36
N SER A 175 -6.09 3.24 27.18
CA SER A 175 -7.04 2.57 26.29
C SER A 175 -6.69 2.65 24.80
N ASN A 176 -5.75 3.52 24.41
CA ASN A 176 -5.22 3.59 23.05
C ASN A 176 -3.97 2.72 22.83
N LEU A 177 -3.46 2.08 23.87
CA LEU A 177 -2.29 1.21 23.83
C LEU A 177 -2.63 -0.24 24.21
N THR A 178 -3.84 -0.67 23.85
CA THR A 178 -4.29 -2.07 23.94
C THR A 178 -3.47 -2.98 23.02
N ALA A 179 -3.46 -4.28 23.30
CA ALA A 179 -2.77 -5.26 22.47
C ALA A 179 -3.20 -5.24 21.00
N SER A 180 -4.49 -5.03 20.72
CA SER A 180 -5.02 -4.90 19.36
C SER A 180 -4.48 -3.68 18.62
N ARG A 181 -4.42 -2.52 19.28
CA ARG A 181 -3.88 -1.29 18.69
C ARG A 181 -2.36 -1.35 18.52
N VAL A 182 -1.66 -2.00 19.45
CA VAL A 182 -0.23 -2.29 19.32
C VAL A 182 0.01 -3.17 18.10
N LEU A 183 -0.75 -4.25 17.92
CA LEU A 183 -0.63 -5.13 16.75
C LEU A 183 -0.93 -4.39 15.45
N GLU A 184 -1.97 -3.56 15.41
CA GLU A 184 -2.31 -2.73 14.23
C GLU A 184 -1.15 -1.80 13.85
N ASN A 185 -0.62 -1.05 14.82
CA ASN A 185 0.53 -0.17 14.60
C ASN A 185 1.78 -0.95 14.16
N LEU A 186 2.09 -2.08 14.80
CA LEU A 186 3.25 -2.89 14.42
C LEU A 186 3.07 -3.52 13.04
N THR A 187 1.86 -3.91 12.66
CA THR A 187 1.55 -4.47 11.34
C THR A 187 1.82 -3.46 10.23
N ALA A 188 1.34 -2.22 10.40
CA ALA A 188 1.61 -1.14 9.46
C ALA A 188 3.12 -0.80 9.40
N LYS A 189 3.78 -0.69 10.56
CA LYS A 189 5.24 -0.46 10.61
C LYS A 189 6.03 -1.58 9.91
N ALA A 190 5.76 -2.84 10.26
CA ALA A 190 6.49 -4.01 9.76
C ALA A 190 6.37 -4.15 8.23
N SER A 191 5.16 -3.97 7.71
CA SER A 191 4.92 -4.06 6.26
C SER A 191 5.58 -2.90 5.49
N ALA A 192 5.54 -1.68 6.04
CA ALA A 192 6.26 -0.53 5.49
C ALA A 192 7.79 -0.73 5.52
N VAL A 193 8.33 -1.29 6.60
CA VAL A 193 9.76 -1.62 6.75
C VAL A 193 10.19 -2.65 5.71
N ALA A 194 9.37 -3.68 5.45
CA ALA A 194 9.65 -4.66 4.40
C ALA A 194 9.72 -4.00 3.01
N ALA A 195 8.76 -3.12 2.69
CA ALA A 195 8.75 -2.38 1.43
C ALA A 195 9.97 -1.46 1.28
N LEU A 196 10.32 -0.67 2.31
CA LEU A 196 11.52 0.18 2.30
C LEU A 196 12.81 -0.63 2.18
N GLN A 197 12.92 -1.75 2.88
CA GLN A 197 14.12 -2.59 2.80
C GLN A 197 14.30 -3.21 1.41
N LEU A 198 13.21 -3.60 0.74
CA LEU A 198 13.22 -3.99 -0.67
C LEU A 198 13.62 -2.84 -1.59
N LEU A 199 13.16 -1.60 -1.33
CA LEU A 199 13.52 -0.42 -2.12
C LEU A 199 15.03 -0.19 -2.06
N LEU A 200 15.60 -0.17 -0.85
CA LEU A 200 17.04 0.02 -0.62
C LEU A 200 17.83 -1.08 -1.34
N SER A 201 17.41 -2.34 -1.22
CA SER A 201 18.07 -3.46 -1.89
C SER A 201 17.99 -3.40 -3.42
N LYS A 202 16.84 -3.02 -3.99
CA LYS A 202 16.61 -3.00 -5.45
C LYS A 202 17.26 -1.79 -6.13
N THR A 203 17.35 -0.66 -5.43
CA THR A 203 17.89 0.59 -5.99
C THR A 203 19.37 0.80 -5.69
N GLY A 204 19.91 0.09 -4.68
CA GLY A 204 21.26 0.33 -4.17
C GLY A 204 21.38 1.63 -3.38
N LEU A 205 20.27 2.31 -3.07
CA LEU A 205 20.26 3.48 -2.20
C LEU A 205 20.77 3.07 -0.81
N LYS A 206 21.81 3.75 -0.32
CA LYS A 206 22.32 3.48 1.02
C LYS A 206 21.34 4.07 2.04
N PRO A 207 21.07 3.38 3.16
CA PRO A 207 20.18 3.91 4.20
C PRO A 207 20.62 5.30 4.71
N GLN A 208 21.93 5.55 4.78
CA GLN A 208 22.50 6.82 5.24
C GLN A 208 22.29 7.97 4.25
N ASP A 209 21.97 7.68 2.98
CA ASP A 209 21.72 8.69 1.96
C ASP A 209 20.24 9.14 1.95
N VAL A 210 19.38 8.56 2.78
CA VAL A 210 17.98 8.98 2.94
C VAL A 210 17.92 10.18 3.87
N ASP A 211 17.37 11.30 3.38
CA ASP A 211 17.28 12.55 4.13
C ASP A 211 15.95 12.68 4.88
N TYR A 212 14.86 12.20 4.29
CA TYR A 212 13.51 12.37 4.83
C TYR A 212 12.59 11.22 4.44
N ILE A 213 11.70 10.81 5.35
CA ILE A 213 10.65 9.83 5.10
C ILE A 213 9.27 10.48 5.31
N ILE A 214 8.38 10.32 4.35
CA ILE A 214 6.95 10.63 4.48
C ILE A 214 6.18 9.32 4.50
N GLU A 215 5.56 9.02 5.64
CA GLU A 215 4.71 7.84 5.77
C GLU A 215 3.25 8.19 5.45
N ALA A 216 2.55 7.37 4.67
CA ALA A 216 1.29 7.74 4.01
C ALA A 216 0.17 6.69 4.11
N SER A 217 0.20 5.81 5.12
CA SER A 217 -0.91 4.90 5.41
C SER A 217 -2.11 5.60 6.05
N GLU A 218 -3.16 4.85 6.38
CA GLU A 218 -4.34 5.37 7.09
C GLU A 218 -4.19 5.29 8.62
N GLU A 219 -3.11 4.69 9.12
CA GLU A 219 -2.96 4.38 10.54
C GLU A 219 -2.55 5.59 11.39
N ALA A 220 -3.05 5.68 12.62
CA ALA A 220 -2.70 6.77 13.53
C ALA A 220 -2.23 6.22 14.89
N CYS A 221 -0.93 6.27 15.12
CA CYS A 221 -0.31 5.84 16.36
C CYS A 221 -0.26 7.00 17.37
N GLY A 222 -0.56 6.73 18.63
CA GLY A 222 -0.53 7.71 19.70
C GLY A 222 -1.21 7.23 20.96
N ASP A 223 -1.02 7.99 22.04
CA ASP A 223 -1.60 7.72 23.36
C ASP A 223 -3.05 8.28 23.45
N ASN A 224 -3.67 8.19 24.61
CA ASN A 224 -5.02 8.73 24.82
C ASN A 224 -5.14 10.25 24.67
N ARG A 225 -4.05 11.00 24.85
CA ARG A 225 -4.00 12.47 24.79
C ARG A 225 -3.63 12.98 23.40
N GLN A 226 -2.74 12.29 22.70
CA GLN A 226 -2.13 12.69 21.43
C GLN A 226 -2.26 11.59 20.37
N LYS A 227 -3.49 11.43 19.87
CA LYS A 227 -3.81 10.49 18.77
C LYS A 227 -3.10 10.94 17.49
N GLY A 228 -2.29 10.07 16.90
CA GLY A 228 -1.54 10.38 15.66
C GLY A 228 -0.24 11.15 15.88
N GLY A 229 0.19 11.39 17.13
CA GLY A 229 1.49 12.01 17.44
C GLY A 229 2.68 11.05 17.38
N GLY A 230 2.43 9.74 17.39
CA GLY A 230 3.46 8.72 17.23
C GLY A 230 3.88 8.59 15.77
N SER A 231 5.17 8.85 15.49
CA SER A 231 5.66 8.89 14.10
C SER A 231 5.98 7.50 13.56
N PHE A 232 5.18 7.04 12.59
CA PHE A 232 5.51 5.87 11.80
C PHE A 232 6.76 6.11 10.97
N ALA A 233 6.85 7.24 10.27
CA ALA A 233 7.99 7.57 9.39
C ALA A 233 9.34 7.42 10.10
N LYS A 234 9.48 7.98 11.32
CA LYS A 234 10.72 7.90 12.08
C LYS A 234 10.98 6.48 12.61
N SER A 235 9.95 5.77 13.03
CA SER A 235 10.09 4.39 13.50
C SER A 235 10.50 3.42 12.36
N ILE A 236 10.04 3.68 11.13
CA ILE A 236 10.41 2.93 9.92
C ILE A 236 11.86 3.25 9.54
N ALA A 237 12.24 4.54 9.54
CA ALA A 237 13.61 4.98 9.31
C ALA A 237 14.60 4.29 10.25
N GLU A 238 14.27 4.23 11.54
CA GLU A 238 15.09 3.54 12.54
C GLU A 238 15.28 2.06 12.22
N ALA A 239 14.20 1.34 11.94
CA ALA A 239 14.24 -0.10 11.67
C ALA A 239 15.09 -0.43 10.42
N CYS A 240 15.01 0.41 9.38
CA CYS A 240 15.80 0.31 8.15
C CYS A 240 17.21 0.92 8.26
N SER A 241 17.64 1.39 9.44
CA SER A 241 18.95 2.02 9.66
C SER A 241 19.21 3.29 8.82
N CYS A 242 18.16 4.03 8.47
CA CYS A 242 18.25 5.33 7.79
C CYS A 242 18.64 6.42 8.79
N SER A 243 19.87 6.35 9.32
CA SER A 243 20.32 7.14 10.49
C SER A 243 20.30 8.66 10.30
N ASN A 244 20.37 9.13 9.04
CA ASN A 244 20.36 10.56 8.71
C ASN A 244 18.95 11.08 8.41
N ALA A 245 17.96 10.19 8.32
CA ALA A 245 16.62 10.56 7.94
C ALA A 245 15.85 11.22 9.10
N SER A 246 15.18 12.33 8.80
CA SER A 246 14.01 12.77 9.58
C SER A 246 12.74 12.23 8.93
N GLY A 247 11.56 12.56 9.48
CA GLY A 247 10.32 12.17 8.84
C GLY A 247 9.06 12.64 9.55
N ALA A 248 7.95 12.57 8.82
CA ALA A 248 6.62 12.88 9.31
C ALA A 248 5.57 12.03 8.58
N ASP A 249 4.39 11.94 9.18
CA ASP A 249 3.29 11.15 8.66
C ASP A 249 2.28 12.08 7.95
N THR A 250 1.70 11.61 6.85
CA THR A 250 0.65 12.29 6.10
C THR A 250 -0.61 11.45 6.08
N ARG A 251 -1.73 12.03 6.50
CA ARG A 251 -3.04 11.34 6.58
C ARG A 251 -4.08 12.08 5.74
N ALA A 252 -4.72 11.34 4.84
CA ALA A 252 -5.82 11.82 4.00
C ALA A 252 -6.63 10.64 3.43
N PHE A 253 -6.85 9.58 4.23
CA PHE A 253 -7.40 8.29 3.74
C PHE A 253 -6.65 7.83 2.47
N CYS A 254 -7.38 7.36 1.46
CA CYS A 254 -6.77 6.90 0.23
C CYS A 254 -6.15 8.01 -0.63
N ALA A 255 -6.32 9.31 -0.31
CA ALA A 255 -5.59 10.38 -0.99
C ALA A 255 -4.16 10.56 -0.43
N ALA A 256 -3.87 10.03 0.78
CA ALA A 256 -2.61 10.27 1.48
C ALA A 256 -1.35 9.97 0.65
N PRO A 257 -1.28 8.88 -0.15
CA PRO A 257 -0.07 8.59 -0.91
C PRO A 257 0.25 9.63 -1.99
N VAL A 258 -0.78 10.20 -2.65
CA VAL A 258 -0.58 11.24 -3.67
C VAL A 258 -0.22 12.58 -3.02
N HIS A 259 -0.77 12.88 -1.85
CA HIS A 259 -0.29 14.01 -1.02
C HIS A 259 1.18 13.85 -0.63
N ALA A 260 1.58 12.68 -0.16
CA ALA A 260 2.96 12.40 0.24
C ALA A 260 3.93 12.51 -0.95
N LEU A 261 3.54 12.05 -2.15
CA LEU A 261 4.32 12.24 -3.38
C LEU A 261 4.48 13.72 -3.75
N MET A 262 3.39 14.51 -3.70
CA MET A 262 3.45 15.95 -3.92
C MET A 262 4.38 16.64 -2.92
N GLN A 263 4.27 16.32 -1.64
CA GLN A 263 5.11 16.88 -0.59
C GLN A 263 6.59 16.50 -0.77
N ALA A 264 6.88 15.22 -1.05
CA ALA A 264 8.24 14.76 -1.31
C ALA A 264 8.86 15.47 -2.51
N ALA A 265 8.10 15.63 -3.60
CA ALA A 265 8.54 16.39 -4.76
C ALA A 265 8.81 17.86 -4.40
N ALA A 266 7.94 18.51 -3.63
CA ALA A 266 8.16 19.90 -3.18
C ALA A 266 9.42 20.06 -2.29
N LEU A 267 9.66 19.12 -1.37
CA LEU A 267 10.85 19.11 -0.50
C LEU A 267 12.15 18.94 -1.31
N VAL A 268 12.13 18.06 -2.32
CA VAL A 268 13.27 17.88 -3.22
C VAL A 268 13.49 19.11 -4.11
N GLN A 269 12.42 19.64 -4.69
CA GLN A 269 12.50 20.77 -5.62
C GLN A 269 12.93 22.07 -4.94
N SER A 270 12.53 22.28 -3.69
CA SER A 270 12.97 23.42 -2.88
C SER A 270 14.45 23.33 -2.46
N GLY A 271 15.08 22.16 -2.61
CA GLY A 271 16.48 21.93 -2.24
C GLY A 271 16.69 21.67 -0.75
N ILE A 272 15.62 21.52 0.04
CA ILE A 272 15.70 21.16 1.47
C ILE A 272 16.31 19.76 1.62
N PHE A 273 15.88 18.81 0.78
CA PHE A 273 16.36 17.43 0.79
C PHE A 273 16.76 16.96 -0.61
N THR A 274 17.57 15.90 -0.69
CA THR A 274 18.00 15.29 -1.95
C THR A 274 17.29 13.96 -2.20
N ASN A 275 17.17 13.11 -1.18
CA ASN A 275 16.52 11.81 -1.26
C ASN A 275 15.38 11.74 -0.23
N VAL A 276 14.16 11.81 -0.72
CA VAL A 276 12.95 11.67 0.10
C VAL A 276 12.27 10.34 -0.24
N ILE A 277 11.93 9.58 0.78
CA ILE A 277 11.18 8.33 0.63
C ILE A 277 9.72 8.58 0.98
N VAL A 278 8.82 8.17 0.09
CA VAL A 278 7.39 8.02 0.41
C VAL A 278 7.13 6.55 0.68
N VAL A 279 6.55 6.20 1.83
CA VAL A 279 6.34 4.80 2.22
C VAL A 279 4.96 4.61 2.87
N ALA A 280 4.34 3.46 2.69
CA ALA A 280 3.15 3.10 3.44
C ALA A 280 3.07 1.58 3.65
N GLY A 281 2.59 1.19 4.83
CA GLY A 281 2.33 -0.20 5.20
C GLY A 281 0.85 -0.55 5.15
N GLY A 282 0.54 -1.85 5.26
CA GLY A 282 -0.83 -2.36 5.21
C GLY A 282 -1.68 -2.00 6.43
N CYS A 283 -2.99 -2.09 6.25
CA CYS A 283 -4.02 -1.76 7.24
C CYS A 283 -4.71 -3.04 7.73
N SER A 284 -4.31 -3.55 8.91
CA SER A 284 -4.89 -4.78 9.47
C SER A 284 -6.39 -4.68 9.68
N ALA A 285 -6.91 -3.47 9.96
CA ALA A 285 -8.34 -3.24 10.14
C ALA A 285 -9.19 -3.62 8.91
N LYS A 286 -8.57 -3.60 7.71
CA LYS A 286 -9.19 -3.94 6.42
C LYS A 286 -8.99 -5.39 5.99
N LEU A 287 -8.26 -6.21 6.75
CA LEU A 287 -8.22 -7.64 6.52
C LEU A 287 -9.61 -8.25 6.70
N GLY A 288 -10.03 -9.04 5.71
CA GLY A 288 -11.32 -9.72 5.69
C GLY A 288 -12.54 -8.78 5.78
N LEU A 289 -12.43 -7.52 5.37
CA LEU A 289 -13.51 -6.53 5.49
C LEU A 289 -14.82 -7.00 4.81
N ASN A 290 -14.70 -7.66 3.67
CA ASN A 290 -15.79 -8.21 2.86
C ASN A 290 -15.77 -9.74 2.83
N ALA A 291 -15.10 -10.40 3.79
CA ALA A 291 -14.97 -11.85 3.80
C ALA A 291 -16.33 -12.56 3.83
N GLU A 292 -17.30 -12.04 4.59
CA GLU A 292 -18.66 -12.62 4.64
C GLU A 292 -19.36 -12.55 3.27
N ILE A 293 -19.20 -11.44 2.54
CA ILE A 293 -19.75 -11.28 1.19
C ILE A 293 -19.06 -12.24 0.20
N HIS A 294 -17.74 -12.47 0.35
CA HIS A 294 -17.02 -13.47 -0.45
C HIS A 294 -17.60 -14.88 -0.21
N LEU A 295 -17.89 -15.24 1.05
CA LEU A 295 -18.52 -16.52 1.39
C LEU A 295 -19.92 -16.67 0.76
N GLU A 296 -20.76 -15.64 0.85
CA GLU A 296 -22.10 -15.64 0.24
C GLU A 296 -22.07 -15.89 -1.28
N HIS A 297 -21.00 -15.45 -1.95
CA HIS A 297 -20.79 -15.64 -3.38
C HIS A 297 -19.96 -16.88 -3.73
N ASN A 298 -19.66 -17.76 -2.76
CA ASN A 298 -18.82 -18.95 -2.92
C ASN A 298 -17.42 -18.64 -3.47
N MET A 299 -16.84 -17.52 -3.01
CA MET A 299 -15.50 -17.08 -3.38
C MET A 299 -14.49 -17.41 -2.28
N PRO A 300 -13.21 -17.67 -2.63
CA PRO A 300 -12.16 -17.66 -1.63
C PRO A 300 -12.02 -16.27 -1.00
N VAL A 301 -11.53 -16.20 0.24
CA VAL A 301 -11.31 -14.92 0.92
C VAL A 301 -10.09 -14.22 0.30
N LEU A 302 -10.33 -13.16 -0.47
CA LEU A 302 -9.28 -12.44 -1.21
C LEU A 302 -8.57 -11.35 -0.39
N GLU A 303 -9.15 -10.98 0.75
CA GLU A 303 -8.66 -9.90 1.63
C GLU A 303 -7.77 -10.42 2.78
N ASP A 304 -7.11 -11.57 2.59
CA ASP A 304 -6.08 -12.15 3.46
C ASP A 304 -4.68 -11.59 3.17
N ILE A 305 -4.59 -10.39 2.58
CA ILE A 305 -3.33 -9.82 2.10
C ILE A 305 -3.16 -8.35 2.52
N LEU A 306 -2.00 -8.05 3.09
CA LEU A 306 -1.56 -6.68 3.33
C LEU A 306 -0.75 -6.19 2.12
N GLY A 307 -1.04 -4.96 1.67
CA GLY A 307 -0.22 -4.28 0.68
C GLY A 307 0.67 -3.23 1.32
N ALA A 308 1.87 -3.02 0.78
CA ALA A 308 2.77 -1.95 1.16
C ALA A 308 3.58 -1.48 -0.05
N PHE A 309 4.08 -0.25 0.00
CA PHE A 309 4.90 0.33 -1.07
C PHE A 309 5.94 1.31 -0.52
N ALA A 310 7.01 1.52 -1.29
CA ALA A 310 7.95 2.61 -1.06
C ALA A 310 8.43 3.24 -2.38
N PHE A 311 8.58 4.56 -2.42
CA PHE A 311 9.02 5.34 -3.57
C PHE A 311 10.21 6.22 -3.21
N HIS A 312 11.25 6.19 -4.05
CA HIS A 312 12.42 7.05 -3.93
C HIS A 312 12.27 8.27 -4.83
N ILE A 313 12.03 9.43 -4.21
CA ILE A 313 11.95 10.72 -4.88
C ILE A 313 13.28 11.44 -4.72
N SER A 314 13.87 11.87 -5.83
CA SER A 314 15.18 12.55 -5.81
C SER A 314 15.27 13.71 -6.77
N LYS A 315 16.39 14.44 -6.70
CA LYS A 315 16.74 15.47 -7.68
C LYS A 315 16.75 14.89 -9.09
N ASP A 316 16.44 15.75 -10.04
CA ASP A 316 16.51 15.47 -11.48
C ASP A 316 17.87 14.88 -11.87
N ASP A 317 17.85 13.69 -12.45
CA ASP A 317 19.03 12.97 -12.91
C ASP A 317 19.10 12.85 -14.45
N GLY A 318 18.17 13.47 -15.18
CA GLY A 318 18.08 13.40 -16.64
C GLY A 318 17.69 12.03 -17.20
N ILE A 319 17.33 11.06 -16.35
CA ILE A 319 17.03 9.68 -16.76
C ILE A 319 15.64 9.29 -16.30
N ASN A 320 15.37 9.42 -15.00
CA ASN A 320 14.15 8.93 -14.38
C ASN A 320 12.96 9.87 -14.65
N PRO A 321 11.73 9.34 -14.69
CA PRO A 321 10.54 10.15 -14.95
C PRO A 321 10.39 11.28 -13.94
N ILE A 322 10.09 12.47 -14.44
CA ILE A 322 9.87 13.68 -13.64
C ILE A 322 8.44 13.72 -13.09
N ILE A 323 8.27 14.33 -11.92
CA ILE A 323 6.98 14.70 -11.35
C ILE A 323 6.69 16.16 -11.72
N ARG A 324 5.64 16.41 -12.49
CA ARG A 324 5.21 17.76 -12.91
C ARG A 324 4.51 18.50 -11.77
N THR A 325 5.30 19.00 -10.82
CA THR A 325 4.83 19.76 -9.65
C THR A 325 4.11 21.07 -10.00
N ASP A 326 4.27 21.56 -11.22
CA ASP A 326 3.53 22.70 -11.77
C ASP A 326 2.10 22.33 -12.23
N LEU A 327 1.82 21.04 -12.42
CA LEU A 327 0.56 20.50 -12.94
C LEU A 327 -0.17 19.61 -11.92
N ILE A 328 -0.06 19.95 -10.63
CA ILE A 328 -0.82 19.25 -9.58
C ILE A 328 -2.29 19.62 -9.67
N GLY A 329 -3.15 18.62 -9.88
CA GLY A 329 -4.59 18.76 -9.70
C GLY A 329 -4.95 18.58 -8.23
N ARG A 330 -5.91 19.37 -7.75
CA ARG A 330 -6.33 19.32 -6.35
C ARG A 330 -7.80 19.67 -6.21
N MET A 331 -8.43 19.12 -5.20
CA MET A 331 -9.78 19.55 -4.84
C MET A 331 -9.71 20.66 -3.79
N ASN A 332 -10.16 21.86 -4.17
CA ASN A 332 -10.25 22.99 -3.26
C ASN A 332 -11.41 22.78 -2.28
N VAL A 333 -11.34 23.33 -1.06
CA VAL A 333 -12.47 23.26 -0.09
C VAL A 333 -13.79 23.79 -0.69
N GLY A 334 -13.72 24.78 -1.57
CA GLY A 334 -14.88 25.35 -2.27
C GLY A 334 -15.28 24.67 -3.58
N CYS A 335 -14.66 23.55 -3.96
CA CYS A 335 -14.89 22.87 -5.25
C CYS A 335 -16.30 22.26 -5.38
N GLY A 336 -17.02 22.08 -4.26
CA GLY A 336 -18.22 21.25 -4.22
C GLY A 336 -17.88 19.75 -4.25
N ASP A 337 -18.91 18.90 -4.23
CA ASP A 337 -18.81 17.43 -4.21
C ASP A 337 -19.40 16.76 -5.45
N SER A 338 -19.85 17.56 -6.45
CA SER A 338 -20.36 16.99 -7.70
C SER A 338 -19.24 16.30 -8.48
N PRO A 339 -19.45 15.06 -8.98
CA PRO A 339 -18.42 14.33 -9.72
C PRO A 339 -17.81 15.14 -10.88
N GLN A 340 -18.60 15.92 -11.61
CA GLN A 340 -18.11 16.73 -12.72
C GLN A 340 -17.08 17.78 -12.26
N GLN A 341 -17.35 18.50 -11.17
CA GLN A 341 -16.44 19.51 -10.62
C GLN A 341 -15.17 18.87 -10.07
N VAL A 342 -15.30 17.73 -9.39
CA VAL A 342 -14.15 16.98 -8.85
C VAL A 342 -13.19 16.60 -9.98
N TYR A 343 -13.69 15.99 -11.07
CA TYR A 343 -12.84 15.58 -12.18
C TYR A 343 -12.34 16.79 -13.00
N HIS A 344 -13.11 17.88 -13.08
CA HIS A 344 -12.63 19.11 -13.68
C HIS A 344 -11.37 19.63 -12.97
N SER A 345 -11.43 19.81 -11.65
CA SER A 345 -10.33 20.32 -10.84
C SER A 345 -9.13 19.37 -10.77
N LEU A 346 -9.37 18.06 -10.74
CA LEU A 346 -8.31 17.06 -10.68
C LEU A 346 -7.64 16.78 -12.02
N ILE A 347 -8.34 16.92 -13.13
CA ILE A 347 -7.83 16.45 -14.44
C ILE A 347 -7.83 17.57 -15.47
N ALA A 348 -8.99 18.18 -15.76
CA ALA A 348 -9.07 19.16 -16.83
C ALA A 348 -8.23 20.43 -16.56
N GLU A 349 -8.26 20.95 -15.33
CA GLU A 349 -7.49 22.14 -14.95
C GLU A 349 -5.97 21.96 -15.08
N PRO A 350 -5.33 20.95 -14.46
CA PRO A 350 -3.89 20.74 -14.60
C PRO A 350 -3.49 20.41 -16.04
N LEU A 351 -4.30 19.66 -16.79
CA LEU A 351 -4.03 19.36 -18.20
C LEU A 351 -4.09 20.64 -19.05
N THR A 352 -5.13 21.46 -18.91
CA THR A 352 -5.29 22.73 -19.63
C THR A 352 -4.12 23.66 -19.32
N LYS A 353 -3.72 23.77 -18.05
CA LYS A 353 -2.54 24.55 -17.62
C LYS A 353 -1.25 24.07 -18.29
N GLY A 354 -1.12 22.77 -18.48
CA GLY A 354 0.03 22.14 -19.15
C GLY A 354 -0.04 22.13 -20.68
N GLY A 355 -1.14 22.60 -21.28
CA GLY A 355 -1.38 22.52 -22.72
C GLY A 355 -1.69 21.11 -23.23
N TYR A 356 -2.16 20.21 -22.35
CA TYR A 356 -2.55 18.84 -22.68
C TYR A 356 -4.07 18.71 -22.83
N ARG A 357 -4.47 17.79 -23.69
CA ARG A 357 -5.81 17.20 -23.76
C ARG A 357 -5.86 15.93 -22.91
N ILE A 358 -7.07 15.48 -22.59
CA ILE A 358 -7.34 14.20 -21.93
C ILE A 358 -6.76 13.05 -22.76
N VAL A 359 -6.93 13.11 -24.08
CA VAL A 359 -6.42 12.06 -24.98
C VAL A 359 -4.90 12.03 -25.06
N ASP A 360 -4.20 13.10 -24.67
CA ASP A 360 -2.74 13.16 -24.72
C ASP A 360 -2.10 12.37 -23.56
N MET A 361 -2.83 12.07 -22.48
CA MET A 361 -2.34 11.16 -21.45
C MET A 361 -2.30 9.72 -21.99
N ASP A 362 -1.19 9.03 -21.77
CA ASP A 362 -1.07 7.63 -22.16
C ASP A 362 -1.86 6.75 -21.20
N ARG A 363 -1.85 7.09 -19.91
CA ARG A 363 -2.54 6.35 -18.84
C ARG A 363 -3.09 7.25 -17.75
N TYR A 364 -4.23 6.85 -17.22
CA TYR A 364 -4.79 7.31 -15.96
C TYR A 364 -4.80 6.15 -14.97
N ALA A 365 -4.27 6.40 -13.78
CA ALA A 365 -4.30 5.46 -12.67
C ALA A 365 -5.12 6.05 -11.52
N ALA A 366 -6.37 5.61 -11.40
CA ALA A 366 -7.33 6.11 -10.43
C ALA A 366 -8.03 4.96 -9.71
N GLU A 367 -7.87 4.87 -8.38
CA GLU A 367 -8.55 3.88 -7.52
C GLU A 367 -8.46 2.45 -8.08
N LEU A 368 -7.25 1.90 -8.13
CA LEU A 368 -6.90 0.62 -8.74
C LEU A 368 -7.29 -0.60 -7.90
N VAL A 369 -8.36 -0.51 -7.12
CA VAL A 369 -8.85 -1.63 -6.31
C VAL A 369 -9.24 -2.79 -7.23
N ASN A 370 -8.81 -3.99 -6.87
CA ASN A 370 -9.13 -5.19 -7.61
C ASN A 370 -10.67 -5.39 -7.68
N PRO A 371 -11.25 -5.43 -8.90
CA PRO A 371 -12.69 -5.54 -9.06
C PRO A 371 -13.27 -6.81 -8.45
N GLU A 372 -12.53 -7.93 -8.43
CA GLU A 372 -13.04 -9.18 -7.84
C GLU A 372 -13.30 -9.09 -6.35
N ILE A 373 -12.59 -8.18 -5.65
CA ILE A 373 -12.77 -7.99 -4.21
C ILE A 373 -14.06 -7.20 -3.92
N ILE A 374 -14.40 -6.24 -4.79
CA ILE A 374 -15.37 -5.17 -4.50
C ILE A 374 -16.64 -5.23 -5.36
N GLU A 375 -16.63 -5.87 -6.53
CA GLU A 375 -17.83 -6.10 -7.33
C GLU A 375 -18.92 -6.87 -6.56
N PRO A 376 -18.59 -7.93 -5.79
CA PRO A 376 -19.59 -8.66 -4.98
C PRO A 376 -20.30 -7.80 -3.93
N THR A 377 -19.70 -6.68 -3.50
CA THR A 377 -20.34 -5.75 -2.55
C THR A 377 -21.33 -4.80 -3.22
N GLY A 378 -21.56 -4.94 -4.54
CA GLY A 378 -22.42 -4.06 -5.34
C GLY A 378 -21.76 -2.75 -5.78
N CYS A 379 -20.48 -2.53 -5.46
CA CYS A 379 -19.76 -1.33 -5.84
C CYS A 379 -19.34 -1.30 -7.31
N GLY A 380 -19.37 -2.44 -8.01
CA GLY A 380 -18.93 -2.55 -9.40
C GLY A 380 -17.41 -2.31 -9.59
N ASP A 381 -16.96 -2.21 -10.84
CA ASP A 381 -15.56 -1.88 -11.16
C ASP A 381 -15.28 -0.38 -10.94
N ILE A 382 -14.66 -0.07 -9.81
CA ILE A 382 -14.34 1.31 -9.39
C ILE A 382 -13.32 1.97 -10.34
N ALA A 383 -12.30 1.24 -10.80
CA ALA A 383 -11.31 1.78 -11.72
C ALA A 383 -11.97 2.17 -13.05
N LYS A 384 -12.76 1.26 -13.64
CA LYS A 384 -13.50 1.52 -14.88
C LYS A 384 -14.48 2.69 -14.74
N ARG A 385 -15.18 2.81 -13.59
CA ARG A 385 -16.05 3.96 -13.30
C ARG A 385 -15.29 5.29 -13.32
N ASN A 386 -14.08 5.33 -12.76
CA ASN A 386 -13.25 6.53 -12.84
C ASN A 386 -12.93 6.88 -14.30
N TYR A 387 -12.57 5.90 -15.13
CA TYR A 387 -12.26 6.13 -16.55
C TYR A 387 -13.47 6.58 -17.38
N SER A 388 -14.68 6.08 -17.07
CA SER A 388 -15.91 6.60 -17.69
C SER A 388 -16.13 8.08 -17.40
N MET A 389 -15.81 8.55 -16.19
CA MET A 389 -15.91 9.96 -15.82
C MET A 389 -14.85 10.81 -16.55
N ILE A 390 -13.64 10.29 -16.72
CA ILE A 390 -12.56 10.95 -17.49
C ILE A 390 -12.96 11.06 -18.98
N ALA A 391 -13.45 9.97 -19.59
CA ALA A 391 -13.92 9.98 -20.98
C ALA A 391 -15.09 10.95 -21.17
N SER A 392 -16.03 10.99 -20.22
CA SER A 392 -17.15 11.94 -20.22
C SER A 392 -16.69 13.39 -20.18
N LEU A 393 -15.64 13.69 -19.41
CA LEU A 393 -15.02 15.01 -19.39
C LEU A 393 -14.37 15.36 -20.74
N GLY A 394 -13.77 14.39 -21.43
CA GLY A 394 -13.25 14.54 -22.79
C GLY A 394 -14.33 14.90 -23.81
N ILE A 395 -15.50 14.28 -23.72
CA ILE A 395 -16.66 14.62 -24.56
C ILE A 395 -17.13 16.05 -24.31
N LEU A 396 -17.26 16.44 -23.03
CA LEU A 396 -17.68 17.80 -22.67
C LEU A 396 -16.71 18.86 -23.19
N ARG A 397 -15.44 18.50 -23.39
CA ARG A 397 -14.39 19.38 -23.91
C ARG A 397 -14.23 19.28 -25.44
N GLY A 398 -15.01 18.42 -26.11
CA GLY A 398 -14.91 18.19 -27.55
C GLY A 398 -13.62 17.46 -27.97
N GLU A 399 -12.98 16.74 -27.06
CA GLU A 399 -11.73 16.01 -27.29
C GLU A 399 -11.93 14.53 -27.64
N ILE A 400 -13.10 13.97 -27.32
CA ILE A 400 -13.49 12.57 -27.52
C ILE A 400 -14.90 12.55 -28.11
N ASP A 401 -15.15 11.73 -29.14
CA ASP A 401 -16.51 11.49 -29.62
C ASP A 401 -17.27 10.51 -28.70
N ARG A 402 -18.60 10.66 -28.59
CA ARG A 402 -19.43 9.76 -27.77
C ARG A 402 -19.32 8.29 -28.18
N SER A 403 -19.08 8.01 -29.45
CA SER A 403 -18.89 6.65 -29.99
C SER A 403 -17.54 6.04 -29.62
N GLU A 404 -16.56 6.83 -29.18
CA GLU A 404 -15.18 6.40 -28.90
C GLU A 404 -14.91 6.11 -27.41
N ILE A 405 -15.91 6.26 -26.52
CA ILE A 405 -15.73 6.14 -25.06
C ILE A 405 -15.04 4.83 -24.68
N GLU A 406 -15.54 3.69 -25.17
CA GLU A 406 -15.02 2.38 -24.77
C GLU A 406 -13.58 2.16 -25.26
N GLU A 407 -13.28 2.60 -26.49
CA GLU A 407 -11.93 2.55 -27.05
C GLU A 407 -10.96 3.41 -26.23
N GLN A 408 -11.36 4.63 -25.87
CA GLN A 408 -10.51 5.52 -25.08
C GLN A 408 -10.29 4.99 -23.66
N ILE A 409 -11.32 4.46 -23.00
CA ILE A 409 -11.18 3.80 -21.69
C ILE A 409 -10.21 2.62 -21.80
N HIS A 410 -10.30 1.80 -22.84
CA HIS A 410 -9.37 0.69 -23.05
C HIS A 410 -7.93 1.18 -23.31
N ARG A 411 -7.76 2.31 -24.02
CA ARG A 411 -6.45 2.88 -24.33
C ARG A 411 -5.75 3.46 -23.10
N PHE A 412 -6.44 4.27 -22.30
CA PHE A 412 -5.80 5.01 -21.20
C PHE A 412 -6.08 4.43 -19.81
N GLY A 413 -7.06 3.55 -19.66
CA GLY A 413 -7.47 3.03 -18.36
C GLY A 413 -6.56 1.90 -17.89
N VAL A 414 -6.08 2.00 -16.65
CA VAL A 414 -5.35 0.91 -15.98
C VAL A 414 -6.36 0.04 -15.22
N PRO A 415 -6.48 -1.28 -15.47
CA PRO A 415 -7.42 -2.12 -14.73
C PRO A 415 -7.11 -2.14 -13.24
N GLY A 416 -8.11 -2.34 -12.39
CA GLY A 416 -7.90 -2.51 -10.95
C GLY A 416 -7.22 -3.85 -10.62
N PHE A 417 -6.22 -3.83 -9.75
CA PHE A 417 -5.44 -5.02 -9.37
C PHE A 417 -4.93 -5.01 -7.92
N ALA A 418 -4.99 -3.85 -7.25
CA ALA A 418 -4.45 -3.69 -5.90
C ALA A 418 -5.42 -4.26 -4.85
N PRO A 419 -4.90 -4.77 -3.72
CA PRO A 419 -5.75 -5.24 -2.63
C PRO A 419 -6.55 -4.08 -2.01
N ASN A 420 -7.70 -4.41 -1.42
CA ASN A 420 -8.58 -3.43 -0.79
C ASN A 420 -8.06 -3.03 0.61
N GLN A 421 -7.00 -2.23 0.64
CA GLN A 421 -6.30 -1.80 1.87
C GLN A 421 -6.34 -0.27 2.03
N GLY A 422 -7.39 0.38 1.52
CA GLY A 422 -7.59 1.82 1.65
C GLY A 422 -6.67 2.65 0.76
N HIS A 423 -5.52 3.05 1.31
CA HIS A 423 -4.52 3.87 0.65
C HIS A 423 -3.71 3.11 -0.40
N ILE A 424 -3.61 1.78 -0.31
CA ILE A 424 -2.90 0.97 -1.29
C ILE A 424 -3.45 1.14 -2.72
N PRO A 425 -4.77 1.08 -3.01
CA PRO A 425 -5.29 1.27 -4.37
C PRO A 425 -5.28 2.72 -4.91
N SER A 426 -4.62 3.69 -4.27
CA SER A 426 -4.66 5.13 -4.61
C SER A 426 -3.96 5.58 -5.90
N GLY A 427 -4.02 4.76 -6.97
CA GLY A 427 -3.31 4.99 -8.24
C GLY A 427 -1.80 4.74 -8.16
N VAL A 428 -1.19 4.90 -6.98
CA VAL A 428 0.24 4.72 -6.75
C VAL A 428 0.81 3.30 -7.01
N PRO A 429 0.03 2.20 -7.00
CA PRO A 429 0.54 0.90 -7.47
C PRO A 429 1.02 0.91 -8.92
N TYR A 430 0.53 1.83 -9.74
CA TYR A 430 0.94 1.93 -11.15
C TYR A 430 2.23 2.73 -11.36
N ILE A 431 2.81 3.36 -10.33
CA ILE A 431 4.03 4.18 -10.47
C ILE A 431 5.23 3.37 -10.95
N GLY A 432 5.45 2.18 -10.40
CA GLY A 432 6.53 1.29 -10.81
C GLY A 432 6.38 0.82 -12.26
N PRO A 433 5.22 0.24 -12.65
CA PRO A 433 4.92 -0.07 -14.05
C PRO A 433 5.07 1.13 -14.98
N ALA A 434 4.52 2.30 -14.62
CA ALA A 434 4.66 3.53 -15.39
C ALA A 434 6.12 3.94 -15.58
N ARG A 435 6.93 3.89 -14.52
CA ARG A 435 8.36 4.20 -14.59
C ARG A 435 9.08 3.30 -15.57
N ASP A 436 8.83 1.99 -15.50
CA ASP A 436 9.43 1.02 -16.42
C ASP A 436 9.00 1.23 -17.87
N LEU A 437 7.72 1.51 -18.10
CA LEU A 437 7.18 1.80 -19.43
C LEU A 437 7.75 3.11 -20.00
N ILE A 438 7.92 4.15 -19.19
CA ILE A 438 8.52 5.42 -19.61
C ILE A 438 10.00 5.23 -19.98
N LEU A 439 10.78 4.56 -19.12
CA LEU A 439 12.18 4.24 -19.39
C LEU A 439 12.35 3.31 -20.61
N GLY A 440 11.38 2.42 -20.85
CA GLY A 440 11.30 1.53 -22.01
C GLY A 440 10.72 2.18 -23.27
N ASN A 441 10.44 3.49 -23.24
CA ASN A 441 9.85 4.27 -24.34
C ASN A 441 8.45 3.80 -24.81
N LYS A 442 7.67 3.15 -23.94
CA LYS A 442 6.33 2.63 -24.27
C LYS A 442 5.21 3.61 -23.98
N VAL A 443 5.39 4.45 -22.97
CA VAL A 443 4.51 5.58 -22.64
C VAL A 443 5.36 6.82 -22.37
N ASN A 444 4.77 8.00 -22.41
CA ASN A 444 5.43 9.28 -22.20
C ASN A 444 4.93 9.97 -20.94
N GLN A 445 3.63 9.88 -20.63
CA GLN A 445 3.01 10.61 -19.54
C GLN A 445 1.81 9.87 -18.95
N VAL A 446 1.79 9.79 -17.62
CA VAL A 446 0.80 9.08 -16.83
C VAL A 446 0.30 10.00 -15.73
N MET A 447 -1.02 10.06 -15.56
CA MET A 447 -1.64 10.78 -14.45
C MET A 447 -2.00 9.80 -13.32
N ILE A 448 -1.48 10.07 -12.12
CA ILE A 448 -1.78 9.33 -10.89
C ILE A 448 -2.81 10.12 -10.08
N ILE A 449 -3.88 9.45 -9.64
CA ILE A 449 -5.01 10.09 -8.97
C ILE A 449 -5.30 9.37 -7.65
N GLY A 450 -5.30 10.13 -6.56
CA GLY A 450 -5.69 9.67 -5.22
C GLY A 450 -6.96 10.38 -4.77
N LYS A 451 -7.91 9.62 -4.23
CA LYS A 451 -9.20 10.12 -3.74
C LYS A 451 -9.52 9.50 -2.39
N GLY A 452 -9.85 10.30 -1.40
CA GLY A 452 -10.12 9.90 -0.03
C GLY A 452 -11.50 10.36 0.44
N SER A 453 -12.20 9.49 1.16
CA SER A 453 -13.53 9.77 1.72
C SER A 453 -13.43 10.35 3.14
N LEU A 454 -13.12 11.64 3.28
CA LEU A 454 -12.90 12.26 4.60
C LEU A 454 -14.15 12.21 5.51
N PHE A 455 -15.35 12.12 4.93
CA PHE A 455 -16.61 12.08 5.67
C PHE A 455 -16.76 10.87 6.62
N LEU A 456 -15.93 9.85 6.46
CA LEU A 456 -15.88 8.72 7.39
C LEU A 456 -15.44 9.16 8.80
N GLY A 457 -14.54 10.15 8.88
CA GLY A 457 -14.10 10.71 10.16
C GLY A 457 -15.13 11.61 10.85
N LYS A 458 -16.28 11.89 10.22
CA LYS A 458 -17.37 12.75 10.74
C LYS A 458 -16.95 14.18 11.11
N LEU A 459 -15.83 14.68 10.56
CA LEU A 459 -15.37 16.06 10.73
C LEU A 459 -15.79 16.99 9.59
N THR A 460 -15.96 16.45 8.40
CA THR A 460 -16.37 17.16 7.18
C THR A 460 -17.26 16.26 6.33
N ARG A 461 -17.99 16.83 5.37
CA ARG A 461 -18.70 16.04 4.33
C ARG A 461 -17.92 15.96 3.02
N LEU A 462 -16.79 16.65 2.94
CA LEU A 462 -15.98 16.71 1.73
C LEU A 462 -15.24 15.39 1.48
N TYR A 463 -14.89 15.18 0.22
CA TYR A 463 -13.82 14.26 -0.16
C TYR A 463 -12.47 14.97 -0.02
N ASP A 464 -11.39 14.22 -0.16
CA ASP A 464 -10.09 14.79 -0.51
C ASP A 464 -9.63 14.15 -1.81
N ALA A 465 -8.93 14.91 -2.64
CA ALA A 465 -8.39 14.36 -3.86
C ALA A 465 -7.23 15.18 -4.41
N LEU A 466 -6.24 14.46 -4.94
CA LEU A 466 -5.06 15.02 -5.56
C LEU A 466 -4.70 14.22 -6.80
N SER A 467 -4.16 14.89 -7.81
CA SER A 467 -3.56 14.24 -8.97
C SER A 467 -2.19 14.82 -9.28
N LEU A 468 -1.33 13.99 -9.87
CA LEU A 468 -0.03 14.42 -10.38
C LEU A 468 0.26 13.74 -11.70
N ILE A 469 1.10 14.38 -12.52
CA ILE A 469 1.56 13.83 -13.79
C ILE A 469 3.02 13.39 -13.62
N ILE A 470 3.27 12.12 -13.95
CA ILE A 470 4.60 11.57 -14.12
C ILE A 470 4.90 11.58 -15.61
N GLN A 471 6.03 12.17 -16.00
CA GLN A 471 6.38 12.37 -17.39
C GLN A 471 7.81 11.91 -17.66
N ARG A 472 8.06 11.45 -18.88
CA ARG A 472 9.41 11.23 -19.40
C ARG A 472 10.30 12.44 -19.13
N ASN A 473 11.51 12.19 -18.65
CA ASN A 473 12.50 13.23 -18.48
C ASN A 473 12.88 13.83 -19.84
N PRO A 474 12.73 15.15 -20.06
CA PRO A 474 13.21 15.79 -21.27
C PRO A 474 14.74 15.72 -21.30
N LYS A 475 15.29 15.28 -22.43
CA LYS A 475 16.74 15.14 -22.63
C LYS A 475 17.49 16.45 -22.41
#